data_AF-A0A3C0TA15-F1
#
_entry.id   AF-A0A3C0TA15-F1
#
_cell.length_a   1.000
_cell.length_b   1.000
_cell.length_c   1.000
_cell.angle_alpha   90.00
_cell.angle_beta   90.00
_cell.angle_gamma   90.00
#
_symmetry.space_group_name_H-M   'P 1'
#
loop_
_entity.id
_entity.type
_entity.pdbx_description
1 polymer ?
#
loop_
_entity_poly.entity_id
_entity_poly.type
_entity_poly.pdbx_seq_one_letter_code
_entity_poly.pdbx_strand_id
1 'polypeptide(L)'
;MKLQQYAAAAGGEVSALLGNHELMILCAYRFPDAATNYGQSVTELWQQWGGVTQDLTRFSDEHTAFIETLPTMALEDENLLIHADSMVYVSHGVSIENVNRSFQQLMQSSELDKWLITLEEFSEHMAFSSLPLTGTQRAEQLLKLYGGKRIIHGHTPIPYARKVEAETIDQAWEYADGFCVNVDGGIYLGSPGFVYELASPGG
;
A
#
# COMPACT_ATOMS: atom_id res chain seq x y z
N MET A 1 6.77 16.23 7.91
CA MET A 1 5.34 15.95 7.60
C MET A 1 4.45 17.19 7.76
N LYS A 2 4.44 18.12 6.79
CA LYS A 2 3.74 19.42 6.95
C LYS A 2 2.22 19.34 6.77
N LEU A 3 1.74 18.49 5.85
CA LEU A 3 0.31 18.41 5.53
C LEU A 3 -0.53 17.92 6.72
N GLN A 4 -0.07 16.90 7.44
CA GLN A 4 -0.74 16.41 8.65
C GLN A 4 -0.82 17.48 9.74
N GLN A 5 0.23 18.27 9.92
CA GLN A 5 0.24 19.39 10.86
C GLN A 5 -0.77 20.48 10.45
N TYR A 6 -0.87 20.79 9.16
CA TYR A 6 -1.83 21.77 8.66
C TYR A 6 -3.27 21.28 8.76
N ALA A 7 -3.52 19.99 8.49
CA ALA A 7 -4.83 19.39 8.67
C ALA A 7 -5.28 19.49 10.13
N ALA A 8 -4.42 19.08 11.07
CA ALA A 8 -4.71 19.17 12.51
C ALA A 8 -4.96 20.63 12.95
N ALA A 9 -4.16 21.58 12.47
CA ALA A 9 -4.35 23.00 12.76
C ALA A 9 -5.67 23.57 12.20
N ALA A 10 -6.20 22.97 11.13
CA ALA A 10 -7.49 23.30 10.53
C ALA A 10 -8.67 22.49 11.13
N GLY A 11 -8.42 21.63 12.13
CA GLY A 11 -9.45 20.78 12.74
C GLY A 11 -9.80 19.51 11.95
N GLY A 12 -8.98 19.15 10.96
CA GLY A 12 -9.08 17.90 10.22
C GLY A 12 -7.95 16.92 10.54
N GLU A 13 -7.89 15.83 9.80
CA GLU A 13 -6.85 14.81 9.91
C GLU A 13 -6.35 14.42 8.53
N VAL A 14 -5.05 14.14 8.43
CA VAL A 14 -4.45 13.46 7.28
C VAL A 14 -3.60 12.33 7.83
N SER A 15 -3.82 11.15 7.28
CA SER A 15 -3.10 9.93 7.62
C SER A 15 -2.71 9.22 6.32
N ALA A 16 -1.70 8.36 6.40
CA ALA A 16 -1.22 7.57 5.29
C ALA A 16 -1.11 6.10 5.72
N LEU A 17 -1.26 5.19 4.76
CA LEU A 17 -0.98 3.78 4.96
C LEU A 17 0.45 3.47 4.52
N LEU A 18 1.04 2.44 5.13
CA LEU A 18 2.30 1.86 4.68
C LEU A 18 2.10 1.16 3.34
N GLY A 19 2.77 1.62 2.28
CA GLY A 19 2.85 0.94 1.01
C GLY A 19 4.11 0.10 0.84
N ASN A 20 4.17 -0.67 -0.26
CA ASN A 20 5.34 -1.46 -0.63
C ASN A 20 6.56 -0.57 -0.94
N HIS A 21 6.36 0.64 -1.48
CA HIS A 21 7.45 1.57 -1.77
C HIS A 21 8.04 2.23 -0.51
N GLU A 22 7.22 2.56 0.49
CA GLU A 22 7.71 3.01 1.80
C GLU A 22 8.56 1.92 2.47
N LEU A 23 8.10 0.67 2.40
CA LEU A 23 8.84 -0.47 2.93
C LEU A 23 10.15 -0.71 2.13
N MET A 24 10.11 -0.58 0.80
CA MET A 24 11.27 -0.82 -0.06
C MET A 24 12.37 0.24 0.12
N ILE A 25 12.01 1.53 0.19
CA ILE A 25 13.01 2.58 0.41
C ILE A 25 13.62 2.48 1.81
N LEU A 26 12.82 2.10 2.82
CA LEU A 26 13.33 1.84 4.17
C LEU A 26 14.29 0.64 4.20
N CYS A 27 13.97 -0.42 3.46
CA CYS A 27 14.85 -1.57 3.29
C CYS A 27 16.18 -1.17 2.63
N ALA A 28 16.14 -0.40 1.54
CA ALA A 28 17.34 0.12 0.87
C ALA A 28 18.18 1.03 1.78
N TYR A 29 17.54 1.84 2.62
CA TYR A 29 18.24 2.70 3.57
C TYR A 29 18.97 1.89 4.67
N ARG A 30 18.37 0.80 5.15
CA ARG A 30 18.93 -0.03 6.22
C ARG A 30 19.97 -1.04 5.74
N PHE A 31 19.83 -1.53 4.52
CA PHE A 31 20.63 -2.62 3.96
C PHE A 31 21.28 -2.25 2.62
N PRO A 32 21.87 -1.05 2.46
CA PRO A 32 22.17 -0.48 1.14
C PRO A 32 23.07 -1.37 0.27
N ASP A 33 24.08 -1.99 0.87
CA ASP A 33 25.09 -2.82 0.20
C ASP A 33 24.86 -4.32 0.37
N ALA A 34 23.84 -4.74 1.12
CA ALA A 34 23.58 -6.15 1.35
C ALA A 34 23.13 -6.82 0.06
N ALA A 35 23.68 -8.01 -0.22
CA ALA A 35 23.31 -8.78 -1.40
C ALA A 35 21.94 -9.44 -1.20
N THR A 36 21.07 -9.31 -2.20
CA THR A 36 19.81 -10.06 -2.29
C THR A 36 20.06 -11.49 -2.75
N ASN A 37 19.02 -12.33 -2.71
CA ASN A 37 19.05 -13.70 -3.22
C ASN A 37 19.40 -13.80 -4.72
N TYR A 38 19.31 -12.70 -5.47
CA TYR A 38 19.63 -12.60 -6.89
C TYR A 38 21.01 -11.98 -7.17
N GLY A 39 21.80 -11.71 -6.12
CA GLY A 39 23.19 -11.26 -6.23
C GLY A 39 23.40 -9.75 -6.41
N GLN A 40 22.35 -9.00 -6.72
CA GLN A 40 22.36 -7.53 -6.69
C GLN A 40 22.18 -6.98 -5.28
N SER A 41 22.66 -5.77 -5.03
CA SER A 41 22.45 -5.05 -3.76
C SER A 41 20.98 -4.64 -3.57
N VAL A 42 20.57 -4.39 -2.32
CA VAL A 42 19.21 -3.89 -2.03
C VAL A 42 18.97 -2.52 -2.68
N THR A 43 19.98 -1.65 -2.75
CA THR A 43 19.86 -0.35 -3.42
C THR A 43 19.62 -0.50 -4.93
N GLU A 44 20.29 -1.45 -5.58
CA GLU A 44 20.04 -1.77 -7.00
C GLU A 44 18.63 -2.34 -7.20
N LEU A 45 18.15 -3.21 -6.30
CA LEU A 45 16.78 -3.71 -6.34
C LEU A 45 15.76 -2.57 -6.21
N TRP A 46 15.98 -1.62 -5.29
CA TRP A 46 15.08 -0.47 -5.11
C TRP A 46 15.05 0.43 -6.35
N GLN A 47 16.20 0.65 -7.01
CA GLN A 47 16.26 1.37 -8.28
C GLN A 47 15.49 0.62 -9.40
N GLN A 48 15.57 -0.71 -9.44
CA GLN A 48 14.78 -1.51 -10.40
C GLN A 48 13.27 -1.38 -10.17
N TRP A 49 12.85 -1.13 -8.93
CA TRP A 49 11.46 -0.82 -8.58
C TRP A 49 11.05 0.63 -8.91
N GLY A 50 11.90 1.37 -9.64
CA GLY A 50 11.63 2.77 -10.01
C GLY A 50 12.12 3.79 -8.97
N GLY A 51 12.92 3.37 -7.98
CA GLY A 51 13.54 4.26 -7.02
C GLY A 51 14.42 5.33 -7.67
N VAL A 52 14.28 6.58 -7.22
CA VAL A 52 15.05 7.72 -7.72
C VAL A 52 16.18 8.04 -6.76
N THR A 53 17.44 7.84 -7.17
CA THR A 53 18.64 7.98 -6.32
C THR A 53 18.68 9.23 -5.44
N GLN A 54 18.16 10.36 -5.94
CA GLN A 54 18.10 11.60 -5.17
C GLN A 54 17.20 11.50 -3.93
N ASP A 55 16.14 10.71 -3.98
CA ASP A 55 15.24 10.48 -2.85
C ASP A 55 15.94 9.71 -1.73
N LEU A 56 16.62 8.60 -2.06
CA LEU A 56 17.41 7.85 -1.08
C LEU A 56 18.56 8.70 -0.51
N THR A 57 19.18 9.55 -1.32
CA THR A 57 20.23 10.48 -0.86
C THR A 57 19.72 11.50 0.17
N ARG A 58 18.45 11.90 0.06
CA ARG A 58 17.77 12.83 0.99
C ARG A 58 16.98 12.11 2.08
N PHE A 59 16.93 10.78 2.03
CA PHE A 59 16.25 9.97 3.03
C PHE A 59 16.99 10.06 4.36
N SER A 60 16.25 10.13 5.46
CA SER A 60 16.80 10.50 6.77
C SER A 60 16.05 9.80 7.89
N ASP A 61 16.62 9.82 9.10
CA ASP A 61 15.99 9.25 10.29
C ASP A 61 14.60 9.84 10.59
N GLU A 62 14.33 11.10 10.20
CA GLU A 62 12.98 11.68 10.32
C GLU A 62 11.97 10.95 9.41
N HIS A 63 12.39 10.57 8.20
CA HIS A 63 11.56 9.80 7.28
C HIS A 63 11.38 8.35 7.76
N THR A 64 12.44 7.74 8.30
CA THR A 64 12.33 6.42 8.93
C THR A 64 11.34 6.44 10.09
N ALA A 65 11.49 7.37 11.02
CA ALA A 65 10.60 7.50 12.17
C ALA A 65 9.15 7.71 11.73
N PHE A 66 8.91 8.47 10.65
CA PHE A 66 7.58 8.61 10.06
C PHE A 66 7.02 7.29 9.54
N ILE A 67 7.75 6.61 8.63
CA ILE A 67 7.30 5.38 7.99
C ILE A 67 6.98 4.30 9.03
N GLU A 68 7.79 4.22 10.10
CA GLU A 68 7.57 3.26 11.19
C GLU A 68 6.29 3.49 11.99
N THR A 69 5.69 4.69 11.91
CA THR A 69 4.38 4.97 12.53
C THR A 69 3.20 4.62 11.64
N LEU A 70 3.42 4.36 10.35
CA LEU A 70 2.32 4.15 9.41
C LEU A 70 1.61 2.81 9.67
N PRO A 71 0.27 2.81 9.78
CA PRO A 71 -0.49 1.56 9.77
C PRO A 71 -0.44 0.93 8.37
N THR A 72 -0.35 -0.39 8.31
CA THR A 72 -0.45 -1.16 7.06
C THR A 72 -1.92 -1.35 6.65
N MET A 73 -2.83 -1.33 7.63
CA MET A 73 -4.26 -1.53 7.46
C MET A 73 -5.02 -0.65 8.45
N ALA A 74 -6.13 -0.06 8.02
CA ALA A 74 -7.04 0.71 8.86
C ALA A 74 -8.50 0.39 8.52
N LEU A 75 -9.40 0.61 9.47
CA LEU A 75 -10.84 0.48 9.26
C LEU A 75 -11.51 1.81 9.60
N GLU A 76 -12.04 2.48 8.58
CA GLU A 76 -12.74 3.74 8.71
C GLU A 76 -14.21 3.54 8.35
N ASP A 77 -15.10 3.72 9.33
CA ASP A 77 -16.51 3.33 9.27
C ASP A 77 -16.69 1.87 8.81
N GLU A 78 -17.20 1.66 7.60
CA GLU A 78 -17.40 0.35 6.98
C GLU A 78 -16.39 0.09 5.84
N ASN A 79 -15.26 0.82 5.81
CA ASN A 79 -14.26 0.73 4.74
C ASN A 79 -12.93 0.24 5.30
N LEU A 80 -12.51 -0.94 4.85
CA LEU A 80 -11.19 -1.48 5.10
C LEU A 80 -10.19 -0.81 4.13
N LEU A 81 -9.25 -0.05 4.65
CA LEU A 81 -8.23 0.65 3.88
C LEU A 81 -6.94 -0.17 3.88
N ILE A 82 -6.45 -0.51 2.68
CA ILE A 82 -5.20 -1.25 2.47
C ILE A 82 -4.43 -0.65 1.29
N HIS A 83 -3.12 -0.88 1.21
CA HIS A 83 -2.34 -0.37 0.08
C HIS A 83 -2.56 -1.19 -1.20
N ALA A 84 -2.31 -2.50 -1.13
CA ALA A 84 -2.36 -3.41 -2.28
C ALA A 84 -3.58 -4.34 -2.25
N ASP A 85 -4.12 -4.66 -3.43
CA ASP A 85 -5.10 -5.74 -3.62
C ASP A 85 -4.42 -7.11 -3.60
N SER A 86 -3.89 -7.48 -2.43
CA SER A 86 -3.13 -8.69 -2.17
C SER A 86 -3.61 -9.41 -0.91
N MET A 87 -3.30 -10.71 -0.82
CA MET A 87 -3.54 -11.52 0.37
C MET A 87 -2.40 -11.49 1.38
N VAL A 88 -1.31 -10.74 1.13
CA VAL A 88 -0.13 -10.62 2.00
C VAL A 88 -0.51 -10.41 3.48
N TYR A 89 -1.53 -9.59 3.76
CA TYR A 89 -1.96 -9.27 5.12
C TYR A 89 -2.33 -10.51 5.95
N VAL A 90 -2.89 -11.56 5.34
CA VAL A 90 -3.30 -12.79 6.04
C VAL A 90 -2.11 -13.56 6.61
N SER A 91 -0.93 -13.45 6.00
CA SER A 91 0.31 -14.04 6.51
C SER A 91 0.84 -13.32 7.75
N HIS A 92 0.39 -12.07 8.00
CA HIS A 92 0.89 -11.20 9.06
C HIS A 92 -0.02 -11.13 10.30
N GLY A 93 -1.25 -11.65 10.25
CA GLY A 93 -2.13 -11.68 11.39
C GLY A 93 -3.57 -12.05 11.05
N VAL A 94 -4.40 -12.19 12.09
CA VAL A 94 -5.85 -12.45 11.97
C VAL A 94 -6.71 -11.30 12.52
N SER A 95 -6.09 -10.14 12.77
CA SER A 95 -6.75 -8.89 13.11
C SER A 95 -5.91 -7.72 12.59
N ILE A 96 -6.54 -6.54 12.45
CA ILE A 96 -5.87 -5.32 11.97
C ILE A 96 -4.66 -4.98 12.85
N GLU A 97 -4.81 -5.10 14.17
CA GLU A 97 -3.75 -4.80 15.14
C GLU A 97 -2.57 -5.77 15.00
N ASN A 98 -2.85 -7.05 14.75
CA ASN A 98 -1.82 -8.06 14.56
C ASN A 98 -1.04 -7.82 13.26
N VAL A 99 -1.73 -7.49 12.18
CA VAL A 99 -1.10 -7.13 10.89
C VAL A 99 -0.20 -5.91 11.06
N ASN A 100 -0.73 -4.80 11.60
CA ASN A 100 0.04 -3.58 11.83
C ASN A 100 1.26 -3.83 12.72
N ARG A 101 1.11 -4.60 13.80
CA ARG A 101 2.22 -4.96 14.68
C ARG A 101 3.27 -5.81 13.97
N SER A 102 2.85 -6.75 13.13
CA SER A 102 3.75 -7.63 12.38
C SER A 102 4.62 -6.83 11.41
N PHE A 103 4.05 -5.86 10.68
CA PHE A 103 4.80 -4.94 9.83
C PHE A 103 5.72 -4.00 10.64
N GLN A 104 5.27 -3.50 11.79
CA GLN A 104 6.14 -2.73 12.70
C GLN A 104 7.34 -3.55 13.18
N GLN A 105 7.14 -4.82 13.54
CA GLN A 105 8.22 -5.73 13.93
C GLN A 105 9.16 -6.05 12.77
N LEU A 106 8.62 -6.25 11.57
CA LEU A 106 9.41 -6.40 10.35
C LEU A 106 10.30 -5.18 10.14
N MET A 107 9.75 -3.97 10.27
CA MET A 107 10.52 -2.74 10.11
C MET A 107 11.64 -2.57 11.13
N GLN A 108 11.60 -3.27 12.27
CA GLN A 108 12.68 -3.29 13.27
C GLN A 108 13.64 -4.49 13.14
N SER A 109 13.37 -5.40 12.22
CA SER A 109 14.18 -6.60 12.02
C SER A 109 15.52 -6.29 11.35
N SER A 110 16.60 -6.91 11.86
CA SER A 110 17.90 -6.94 11.20
C SER A 110 18.06 -8.08 10.18
N GLU A 111 17.04 -8.93 10.02
CA GLU A 111 17.06 -10.09 9.12
C GLU A 111 16.53 -9.71 7.74
N LEU A 112 17.43 -9.42 6.79
CA LEU A 112 17.10 -9.00 5.43
C LEU A 112 16.14 -9.96 4.70
N ASP A 113 16.29 -11.28 4.90
CA ASP A 113 15.43 -12.27 4.23
C ASP A 113 13.95 -12.07 4.53
N LYS A 114 13.60 -11.68 5.77
CA LYS A 114 12.21 -11.37 6.13
C LYS A 114 11.66 -10.17 5.35
N TRP A 115 12.50 -9.14 5.16
CA TRP A 115 12.11 -7.97 4.37
C TRP A 115 11.88 -8.36 2.91
N LEU A 116 12.82 -9.09 2.31
CA LEU A 116 12.74 -9.47 0.90
C LEU A 116 11.52 -10.35 0.60
N ILE A 117 11.21 -11.31 1.47
CA ILE A 117 10.01 -12.16 1.33
C ILE A 117 8.74 -11.31 1.39
N THR A 118 8.60 -10.47 2.44
CA THR A 118 7.40 -9.63 2.56
C THR A 118 7.29 -8.62 1.42
N LEU A 119 8.41 -8.05 0.94
CA LEU A 119 8.41 -7.14 -0.20
C LEU A 119 7.95 -7.83 -1.48
N GLU A 120 8.43 -9.05 -1.74
CA GLU A 120 7.98 -9.85 -2.88
C GLU A 120 6.46 -10.09 -2.82
N GLU A 121 5.94 -10.54 -1.67
CA GLU A 121 4.50 -10.75 -1.47
C GLU A 121 3.69 -9.45 -1.60
N PHE A 122 4.18 -8.35 -1.03
CA PHE A 122 3.50 -7.05 -1.03
C PHE A 122 3.53 -6.35 -2.40
N SER A 123 4.37 -6.82 -3.32
CA SER A 123 4.41 -6.36 -4.71
C SER A 123 3.36 -7.03 -5.60
N GLU A 124 2.60 -8.02 -5.10
CA GLU A 124 1.54 -8.68 -5.86
C GLU A 124 0.50 -7.66 -6.37
N HIS A 125 0.15 -7.77 -7.64
CA HIS A 125 -0.87 -6.95 -8.30
C HIS A 125 -2.07 -7.80 -8.72
N MET A 126 -3.25 -7.18 -8.74
CA MET A 126 -4.46 -7.74 -9.33
C MET A 126 -4.93 -9.05 -8.67
N ALA A 127 -4.62 -9.28 -7.39
CA ALA A 127 -4.99 -10.53 -6.72
C ALA A 127 -6.52 -10.69 -6.60
N PHE A 128 -7.27 -9.58 -6.71
CA PHE A 128 -8.74 -9.57 -6.73
C PHE A 128 -9.30 -9.27 -8.13
N SER A 129 -8.65 -8.38 -8.90
CA SER A 129 -9.21 -7.89 -10.17
C SER A 129 -8.92 -8.79 -11.39
N SER A 130 -7.82 -9.56 -11.39
CA SER A 130 -7.45 -10.44 -12.52
C SER A 130 -8.07 -11.83 -12.47
N LEU A 131 -8.77 -12.18 -11.37
CA LEU A 131 -9.30 -13.52 -11.12
C LEU A 131 -10.84 -13.50 -11.04
N PRO A 132 -11.56 -13.57 -12.18
CA PRO A 132 -13.02 -13.42 -12.21
C PRO A 132 -13.79 -14.42 -11.33
N LEU A 133 -13.23 -15.61 -11.07
CA LEU A 133 -13.90 -16.65 -10.28
C LEU A 133 -13.63 -16.55 -8.78
N THR A 134 -12.47 -16.04 -8.37
CA THR A 134 -12.01 -16.10 -6.97
C THR A 134 -11.67 -14.74 -6.37
N GLY A 135 -11.62 -13.69 -7.17
CA GLY A 135 -11.31 -12.33 -6.72
C GLY A 135 -12.32 -11.81 -5.70
N THR A 136 -13.61 -11.92 -5.99
CA THR A 136 -14.70 -11.60 -5.06
C THR A 136 -14.56 -12.39 -3.75
N GLN A 137 -14.29 -13.70 -3.83
CA GLN A 137 -14.14 -14.55 -2.64
C GLN A 137 -12.95 -14.13 -1.76
N ARG A 138 -11.85 -13.69 -2.36
CA ARG A 138 -10.68 -13.17 -1.63
C ARG A 138 -11.00 -11.85 -0.92
N ALA A 139 -11.69 -10.93 -1.61
CA ALA A 139 -12.15 -9.68 -1.01
C ALA A 139 -13.11 -9.93 0.18
N GLU A 140 -14.11 -10.81 0.00
CA GLU A 140 -15.01 -11.23 1.06
C GLU A 140 -14.26 -11.86 2.24
N GLN A 141 -13.24 -12.67 1.98
CA GLN A 141 -12.42 -13.27 3.02
C GLN A 141 -11.68 -12.22 3.84
N LEU A 142 -11.09 -11.20 3.20
CA LEU A 142 -10.45 -10.08 3.92
C LEU A 142 -11.46 -9.32 4.77
N LEU A 143 -12.61 -8.95 4.19
CA LEU A 143 -13.67 -8.23 4.92
C LEU A 143 -14.18 -9.05 6.11
N LYS A 144 -14.29 -10.38 5.96
CA LYS A 144 -14.69 -11.28 7.04
C LYS A 144 -13.65 -11.34 8.17
N LEU A 145 -12.36 -11.27 7.85
CA LEU A 145 -11.28 -11.33 8.84
C LEU A 145 -11.08 -10.00 9.56
N TYR A 146 -11.12 -8.89 8.82
CA TYR A 146 -10.68 -7.58 9.31
C TYR A 146 -11.82 -6.59 9.53
N GLY A 147 -13.03 -6.90 9.07
CA GLY A 147 -14.19 -6.03 9.16
C GLY A 147 -14.37 -5.14 7.93
N GLY A 148 -15.43 -4.34 7.97
CA GLY A 148 -15.87 -3.49 6.86
C GLY A 148 -16.84 -4.19 5.90
N LYS A 149 -17.35 -3.41 4.95
CA LYS A 149 -18.18 -3.83 3.81
C LYS A 149 -17.52 -3.57 2.47
N ARG A 150 -16.52 -2.69 2.41
CA ARG A 150 -15.74 -2.38 1.20
C ARG A 150 -14.25 -2.32 1.53
N ILE A 151 -13.44 -2.69 0.55
CA ILE A 151 -12.00 -2.57 0.53
C ILE A 151 -11.66 -1.37 -0.34
N ILE A 152 -10.95 -0.40 0.21
CA ILE A 152 -10.38 0.72 -0.54
C ILE A 152 -8.88 0.45 -0.68
N HIS A 153 -8.39 0.43 -1.91
CA HIS A 153 -6.98 0.12 -2.17
C HIS A 153 -6.38 0.93 -3.32
N GLY A 154 -5.06 0.90 -3.41
CA GLY A 154 -4.29 1.40 -4.55
C GLY A 154 -3.34 0.32 -5.09
N HIS A 155 -2.05 0.67 -5.21
CA HIS A 155 -0.93 -0.17 -5.66
C HIS A 155 -1.00 -0.63 -7.11
N THR A 156 -2.12 -1.23 -7.52
CA THR A 156 -2.39 -1.65 -8.88
C THR A 156 -3.05 -0.50 -9.62
N PRO A 157 -2.34 0.23 -10.51
CA PRO A 157 -2.93 1.39 -11.16
C PRO A 157 -4.13 0.99 -11.99
N ILE A 158 -5.24 1.73 -11.86
CA ILE A 158 -6.45 1.55 -12.66
C ILE A 158 -6.16 1.47 -14.18
N PRO A 159 -5.32 2.34 -14.80
CA PRO A 159 -5.05 2.24 -16.23
C PRO A 159 -4.34 0.93 -16.59
N TYR A 160 -3.45 0.43 -15.73
CA TYR A 160 -2.78 -0.84 -15.92
C TYR A 160 -3.77 -2.02 -15.84
N ALA A 161 -4.60 -2.07 -14.78
CA ALA A 161 -5.55 -3.16 -14.58
C ALA A 161 -6.63 -3.21 -15.67
N ARG A 162 -7.12 -2.04 -16.11
CA ARG A 162 -8.16 -1.92 -17.14
C ARG A 162 -7.62 -1.88 -18.57
N LYS A 163 -6.30 -1.76 -18.74
CA LYS A 163 -5.62 -1.63 -20.04
C LYS A 163 -6.14 -0.42 -20.84
N VAL A 164 -6.16 0.74 -20.20
CA VAL A 164 -6.60 2.02 -20.78
C VAL A 164 -5.56 3.11 -20.51
N GLU A 165 -5.63 4.22 -21.24
CA GLU A 165 -4.70 5.34 -21.08
C GLU A 165 -4.91 6.05 -19.73
N ALA A 166 -3.82 6.41 -19.04
CA ALA A 166 -3.84 6.97 -17.69
C ALA A 166 -4.56 8.33 -17.63
N GLU A 167 -4.44 9.15 -18.66
CA GLU A 167 -5.05 10.46 -18.81
C GLU A 167 -6.59 10.40 -18.82
N THR A 168 -7.16 9.22 -19.07
CA THR A 168 -8.62 8.99 -19.07
C THR A 168 -9.16 8.62 -17.69
N ILE A 169 -8.29 8.45 -16.68
CA ILE A 169 -8.67 8.04 -15.35
C ILE A 169 -8.81 9.26 -14.44
N ASP A 170 -10.05 9.62 -14.14
CA ASP A 170 -10.45 10.75 -13.29
C ASP A 170 -11.39 10.35 -12.13
N GLN A 171 -11.62 9.05 -11.96
CA GLN A 171 -12.49 8.50 -10.92
C GLN A 171 -12.03 7.13 -10.45
N ALA A 172 -12.48 6.76 -9.24
CA ALA A 172 -12.26 5.45 -8.66
C ALA A 172 -12.91 4.33 -9.50
N TRP A 173 -12.37 3.12 -9.37
CA TRP A 173 -12.90 1.94 -10.05
C TRP A 173 -13.47 0.94 -9.04
N GLU A 174 -14.79 0.78 -9.05
CA GLU A 174 -15.48 -0.26 -8.29
C GLU A 174 -15.51 -1.60 -9.06
N TYR A 175 -15.21 -2.70 -8.37
CA TYR A 175 -15.25 -4.06 -8.92
C TYR A 175 -15.53 -5.10 -7.82
N ALA A 176 -15.49 -6.39 -8.17
CA ALA A 176 -15.79 -7.50 -7.26
C ALA A 176 -17.14 -7.32 -6.55
N ASP A 177 -18.21 -7.13 -7.34
CA ASP A 177 -19.57 -6.90 -6.85
C ASP A 177 -19.72 -5.71 -5.88
N GLY A 178 -18.82 -4.72 -6.00
CA GLY A 178 -18.79 -3.52 -5.17
C GLY A 178 -18.05 -3.68 -3.85
N PHE A 179 -17.41 -4.83 -3.60
CA PHE A 179 -16.55 -5.04 -2.43
C PHE A 179 -15.21 -4.33 -2.54
N CYS A 180 -14.72 -4.02 -3.74
CA CYS A 180 -13.43 -3.36 -3.92
C CYS A 180 -13.59 -2.04 -4.65
N VAL A 181 -12.90 -1.01 -4.16
CA VAL A 181 -12.75 0.29 -4.79
C VAL A 181 -11.26 0.57 -4.94
N ASN A 182 -10.80 0.64 -6.19
CA ASN A 182 -9.45 1.05 -6.50
C ASN A 182 -9.40 2.57 -6.65
N VAL A 183 -8.49 3.22 -5.92
CA VAL A 183 -8.26 4.68 -5.93
C VAL A 183 -6.90 5.06 -6.50
N ASP A 184 -6.11 4.11 -7.02
CA ASP A 184 -4.86 4.40 -7.71
C ASP A 184 -5.10 4.77 -9.17
N GLY A 185 -5.27 6.08 -9.42
CA GLY A 185 -5.41 6.61 -10.76
C GLY A 185 -4.19 6.43 -11.67
N GLY A 186 -3.03 6.06 -11.12
CA GLY A 186 -1.78 6.01 -11.88
C GLY A 186 -1.24 7.41 -12.17
N ILE A 187 -1.16 8.28 -11.15
CA ILE A 187 -0.63 9.66 -11.30
C ILE A 187 0.79 9.63 -11.90
N TYR A 188 1.63 8.67 -11.50
CA TYR A 188 2.98 8.52 -12.04
C TYR A 188 3.00 8.11 -13.54
N LEU A 189 1.88 7.61 -14.06
CA LEU A 189 1.68 7.27 -15.48
C LEU A 189 1.07 8.42 -16.29
N GLY A 190 0.75 9.55 -15.66
CA GLY A 190 0.17 10.73 -16.34
C GLY A 190 -1.31 11.00 -16.07
N SER A 191 -1.95 10.24 -15.17
CA SER A 191 -3.34 10.54 -14.76
C SER A 191 -3.43 11.92 -14.08
N PRO A 192 -4.55 12.67 -14.28
CA PRO A 192 -4.80 13.93 -13.58
C PRO A 192 -4.95 13.78 -12.06
N GLY A 193 -5.18 12.56 -11.56
CA GLY A 193 -5.51 12.28 -10.17
C GLY A 193 -6.96 12.67 -9.82
N PHE A 194 -7.45 12.11 -8.73
CA PHE A 194 -8.80 12.38 -8.22
C PHE A 194 -8.86 12.17 -6.70
N VAL A 195 -9.97 12.58 -6.10
CA VAL A 195 -10.32 12.29 -4.71
C VAL A 195 -11.57 11.41 -4.71
N TYR A 196 -11.56 10.35 -3.91
CA TYR A 196 -12.73 9.52 -3.68
C TYR A 196 -13.33 9.86 -2.31
N GLU A 197 -14.59 10.28 -2.32
CA GLU A 197 -15.35 10.55 -1.10
C GLU A 197 -15.99 9.24 -0.63
N LEU A 198 -15.66 8.81 0.58
CA LEU A 198 -16.31 7.66 1.20
C LEU A 198 -17.78 8.01 1.45
N ALA A 199 -18.70 7.17 1.00
CA ALA A 199 -20.12 7.37 1.26
C ALA A 199 -20.36 7.40 2.77
N SER A 200 -20.92 8.49 3.29
CA SER A 200 -21.29 8.58 4.70
C SER A 200 -22.36 7.53 5.02
N PRO A 201 -22.28 6.81 6.15
CA PRO A 201 -23.35 5.91 6.54
C PRO A 201 -24.63 6.70 6.82
N GLY A 202 -25.59 6.68 5.88
CA GLY A 202 -26.96 7.19 6.06
C GLY A 202 -27.45 8.34 5.17
N GLY A 203 -26.95 8.47 3.93
CA GLY A 203 -27.53 9.34 2.89
C GLY A 203 -28.53 8.62 1.99
#